data_AF-A0AAP8G9P7-F1
#
_entry.id   AF-A0AAP8G9P7-F1
#
_cell.length_a   1.000
_cell.length_b   1.000
_cell.length_c   1.000
_cell.angle_alpha   90.00
_cell.angle_beta   90.00
_cell.angle_gamma   90.00
#
_symmetry.space_group_name_H-M   'P 1'
#
loop_
_entity.id
_entity.type
_entity.pdbx_description
1 polymer ?
#
loop_
_entity_poly.entity_id
_entity_poly.type
_entity_poly.pdbx_seq_one_letter_code
_entity_poly.pdbx_strand_id
1 'polypeptide(L)'
;MISTQSGDDEKSAESQKLFECVTRGAFLDGIMSPLSRELAERFNVLTTDIDMTFAWACTSMDWICPACLRGKRDIARLTEKGKLMCRLVEHHDHMADLVEAEFERQCKAHSKIVADEFGKRFAKRASQMVAAYDNTIICDDCNTADPKAKRDVGTHMDFSYSPQEISQFVKARPNVPHEIDREQAKRIWLEQAETFKLRLVIVARIASIAATNNHWYQEVPRFQRAEQIYANAENLARHYGSLASLYELAGDKRRPPVDASAWRKTIHQPPRRAPQSEDLDYIAKVSSATSWSKVEQTWQCPCCRRTKFHSVRLSNKNKWVFNIFTPSFYGPTERYGTKNVVVCQDCSSLATAIGREACLALGITNESAYAKFLKPEELAMVVLSHPHRQHNVDNDRADELVMLLIERINQLSPPKSVGVD
;
A
#
# COMPACT_ATOMS: atom_id res chain seq x y z
N MET A 1 -14.57 4.84 -59.85
CA MET A 1 -14.90 5.86 -58.83
C MET A 1 -15.20 5.12 -57.53
N ILE A 2 -14.18 4.87 -56.73
CA ILE A 2 -14.33 4.36 -55.36
C ILE A 2 -13.87 5.52 -54.48
N SER A 3 -14.86 6.15 -53.85
CA SER A 3 -14.65 7.29 -52.96
C SER A 3 -13.96 6.81 -51.70
N THR A 4 -12.75 7.32 -51.48
CA THR A 4 -12.02 7.23 -50.22
C THR A 4 -12.78 8.03 -49.16
N GLN A 5 -13.47 7.36 -48.24
CA GLN A 5 -13.92 7.97 -47.00
C GLN A 5 -12.71 8.14 -46.08
N SER A 6 -12.29 9.40 -45.93
CA SER A 6 -11.43 9.88 -44.87
C SER A 6 -12.14 9.73 -43.52
N GLY A 7 -11.64 8.83 -42.68
CA GLY A 7 -12.08 8.70 -41.29
C GLY A 7 -11.47 9.80 -40.43
N ASP A 8 -12.18 10.92 -40.32
CA ASP A 8 -12.06 11.82 -39.18
C ASP A 8 -13.05 11.33 -38.12
N ASP A 9 -12.57 10.50 -37.20
CA ASP A 9 -13.33 10.04 -36.04
C ASP A 9 -13.61 11.22 -35.10
N GLU A 10 -14.89 11.53 -34.92
CA GLU A 10 -15.40 12.52 -33.98
C GLU A 10 -15.08 12.06 -32.54
N LYS A 11 -14.08 12.70 -31.90
CA LYS A 11 -13.64 12.37 -30.53
C LYS A 11 -14.80 12.58 -29.55
N SER A 12 -15.00 11.62 -28.63
CA SER A 12 -16.08 11.69 -27.63
C SER A 12 -15.98 12.95 -26.75
N ALA A 13 -17.11 13.42 -26.21
CA ALA A 13 -17.17 14.60 -25.35
C ALA A 13 -16.26 14.47 -24.11
N GLU A 14 -16.06 13.26 -23.59
CA GLU A 14 -15.11 13.00 -22.49
C GLU A 14 -13.66 13.17 -22.92
N SER A 15 -13.32 12.73 -24.13
CA SER A 15 -11.98 12.87 -24.70
C SER A 15 -11.62 14.35 -24.90
N GLN A 16 -12.57 15.16 -25.36
CA GLN A 16 -12.36 16.59 -25.54
C GLN A 16 -12.13 17.31 -24.21
N LYS A 17 -12.92 16.99 -23.18
CA LYS A 17 -12.72 17.50 -21.81
C LYS A 17 -11.32 17.15 -21.27
N LEU A 18 -10.85 15.92 -21.49
CA LEU A 18 -9.51 15.52 -21.07
C LEU A 18 -8.42 16.36 -21.77
N PHE A 19 -8.53 16.57 -23.08
CA PHE A 19 -7.57 17.39 -23.82
C PHE A 19 -7.55 18.86 -23.36
N GLU A 20 -8.70 19.42 -23.02
CA GLU A 20 -8.78 20.77 -22.42
C GLU A 20 -8.08 20.83 -21.06
N CYS A 21 -8.27 19.83 -20.21
CA CYS A 21 -7.57 19.73 -18.92
C CYS A 21 -6.04 19.66 -19.09
N VAL A 22 -5.54 18.81 -20.00
CA VAL A 22 -4.10 18.70 -20.27
C VAL A 22 -3.54 20.00 -20.86
N THR A 23 -4.29 20.66 -21.75
CA THR A 23 -3.90 21.95 -22.32
C THR A 23 -3.74 23.04 -21.26
N ARG A 24 -4.53 22.98 -20.18
CA ARG A 24 -4.45 23.87 -19.01
C ARG A 24 -3.41 23.43 -17.98
N GLY A 25 -2.69 22.32 -18.22
CA GLY A 25 -1.63 21.82 -17.35
C GLY A 25 -2.11 20.95 -16.17
N ALA A 26 -3.28 20.32 -16.27
CA ALA A 26 -3.82 19.50 -15.19
C ALA A 26 -3.41 18.01 -15.33
N PHE A 27 -2.91 17.44 -14.22
CA PHE A 27 -2.69 16.00 -13.93
C PHE A 27 -1.68 15.24 -14.81
N LEU A 28 -1.67 15.49 -16.12
CA LEU A 28 -0.90 14.77 -17.13
C LEU A 28 -0.16 15.76 -18.04
N ASP A 29 0.80 15.24 -18.79
CA ASP A 29 1.50 15.98 -19.84
C ASP A 29 0.94 15.57 -21.21
N GLY A 30 1.53 16.09 -22.28
CA GLY A 30 1.23 15.76 -23.64
C GLY A 30 1.70 16.86 -24.57
N ILE A 31 1.70 16.62 -25.88
CA ILE A 31 2.19 17.58 -26.88
C ILE A 31 1.50 18.97 -26.80
N MET A 32 0.28 19.04 -26.25
CA MET A 32 -0.47 20.28 -26.05
C MET A 32 -0.34 20.89 -24.65
N SER A 33 0.44 20.29 -23.74
CA SER A 33 0.61 20.80 -22.38
C SER A 33 1.48 22.07 -22.38
N PRO A 34 1.41 22.89 -21.32
CA PRO A 34 2.31 24.03 -21.13
C PRO A 34 3.79 23.64 -21.17
N LEU A 35 4.19 22.57 -20.48
CA LEU A 35 5.58 22.12 -20.44
C LEU A 35 6.11 21.71 -21.82
N SER A 36 5.32 20.93 -22.59
CA SER A 36 5.78 20.46 -23.89
C SER A 36 5.94 21.60 -24.90
N ARG A 37 5.09 22.64 -24.82
CA ARG A 37 5.25 23.87 -25.61
C ARG A 37 6.48 24.68 -25.17
N GLU A 38 6.67 24.86 -23.87
CA GLU A 38 7.86 25.52 -23.29
C GLU A 38 9.16 24.85 -23.79
N LEU A 39 9.20 23.51 -23.78
CA LEU A 39 10.36 22.76 -24.26
C LEU A 39 10.55 22.90 -25.78
N ALA A 40 9.47 22.85 -26.56
CA ALA A 40 9.55 23.03 -28.01
C ALA A 40 10.14 24.40 -28.37
N GLU A 41 9.67 25.46 -27.71
CA GLU A 41 10.21 26.82 -27.85
C GLU A 41 11.68 26.90 -27.43
N ARG A 42 12.01 26.36 -26.24
CA ARG A 42 13.38 26.37 -25.70
C ARG A 42 14.40 25.69 -26.62
N PHE A 43 14.00 24.60 -27.27
CA PHE A 43 14.86 23.84 -28.19
C PHE A 43 14.69 24.25 -29.67
N ASN A 44 13.89 25.28 -29.96
CA ASN A 44 13.60 25.79 -31.29
C ASN A 44 13.11 24.70 -32.26
N VAL A 45 12.12 23.91 -31.82
CA VAL A 45 11.47 22.87 -32.62
C VAL A 45 9.95 23.09 -32.67
N LEU A 46 9.30 22.53 -33.69
CA LEU A 46 7.84 22.49 -33.75
C LEU A 46 7.30 21.39 -32.81
N THR A 47 6.08 21.56 -32.30
CA THR A 47 5.42 20.54 -31.47
C THR A 47 5.18 19.21 -32.22
N THR A 48 5.14 19.25 -33.55
CA THR A 48 5.08 18.06 -34.43
C THR A 48 6.39 17.26 -34.45
N ASP A 49 7.50 17.86 -34.03
CA ASP A 49 8.84 17.23 -33.96
C ASP A 49 9.19 16.74 -32.54
N ILE A 50 8.20 16.69 -31.64
CA ILE A 50 8.34 16.07 -30.33
C ILE A 50 8.19 14.55 -30.48
N ASP A 51 9.23 13.83 -30.07
CA ASP A 51 9.25 12.38 -29.93
C ASP A 51 8.84 12.00 -28.51
N MET A 52 7.53 11.87 -28.29
CA MET A 52 6.93 11.64 -26.98
C MET A 52 6.47 10.19 -26.81
N THR A 53 6.93 9.53 -25.74
CA THR A 53 6.39 8.24 -25.30
C THR A 53 5.06 8.36 -24.56
N PHE A 54 4.25 7.31 -24.57
CA PHE A 54 3.01 7.25 -23.78
C PHE A 54 3.25 7.46 -22.28
N ALA A 55 4.30 6.86 -21.70
CA ALA A 55 4.65 7.06 -20.29
C ALA A 55 4.98 8.53 -19.95
N TRP A 56 5.59 9.27 -20.88
CA TRP A 56 5.78 10.71 -20.71
C TRP A 56 4.44 11.45 -20.64
N ALA A 57 3.50 11.17 -21.55
CA ALA A 57 2.18 11.81 -21.54
C ALA A 57 1.37 11.44 -20.27
N CYS A 58 1.44 10.19 -19.83
CA CYS A 58 0.70 9.70 -18.67
C CYS A 58 1.29 10.10 -17.30
N THR A 59 2.38 10.85 -17.28
CA THR A 59 3.00 11.36 -16.04
C THR A 59 2.81 12.86 -15.92
N SER A 60 2.76 13.36 -14.68
CA SER A 60 2.70 14.80 -14.40
C SER A 60 3.84 15.57 -15.07
N MET A 61 3.64 16.86 -15.35
CA MET A 61 4.69 17.76 -15.82
C MET A 61 5.83 17.91 -14.81
N ASP A 62 5.55 17.75 -13.53
CA ASP A 62 6.53 17.82 -12.43
C ASP A 62 7.12 16.45 -12.07
N TRP A 63 6.93 15.45 -12.92
CA TRP A 63 7.49 14.12 -12.70
C TRP A 63 9.02 14.17 -12.65
N ILE A 64 9.58 13.44 -11.68
CA ILE A 64 11.02 13.34 -11.43
C ILE A 64 11.43 11.87 -11.55
N CYS A 65 12.54 11.61 -12.24
CA CYS A 65 13.07 10.26 -12.39
C CYS A 65 13.54 9.70 -11.03
N PRO A 66 13.03 8.53 -10.58
CA PRO A 66 13.39 7.97 -9.28
C PRO A 66 14.85 7.46 -9.22
N ALA A 67 15.51 7.30 -10.37
CA ALA A 67 16.92 6.94 -10.45
C ALA A 67 17.82 8.20 -10.45
N CYS A 68 17.78 9.03 -11.50
CA CYS A 68 18.70 10.16 -11.63
C CYS A 68 18.22 11.49 -11.06
N LEU A 69 17.01 11.55 -10.51
CA LEU A 69 16.38 12.74 -9.92
C LEU A 69 16.20 13.94 -10.87
N ARG A 70 16.42 13.75 -12.18
CA ARG A 70 16.13 14.76 -13.20
C ARG A 70 14.63 14.87 -13.41
N GLY A 71 14.13 16.10 -13.50
CA GLY A 71 12.78 16.40 -13.95
C GLY A 71 12.68 16.36 -15.48
N LYS A 72 11.47 16.42 -16.02
CA LYS A 72 11.22 16.43 -17.47
C LYS A 72 12.02 17.52 -18.22
N ARG A 73 12.18 18.71 -17.63
CA ARG A 73 12.98 19.81 -18.19
C ARG A 73 14.46 19.48 -18.37
N ASP A 74 15.00 18.61 -17.53
CA ASP A 74 16.40 18.19 -17.56
C ASP A 74 16.61 16.90 -18.38
N ILE A 75 15.54 16.16 -18.67
CA ILE A 75 15.59 14.94 -19.48
C ILE A 75 15.48 15.28 -20.96
N ALA A 76 14.58 16.21 -21.31
CA ALA A 76 14.29 16.56 -22.69
C ALA A 76 15.53 17.06 -23.42
N ARG A 77 15.78 16.58 -24.65
CA ARG A 77 16.93 17.02 -25.46
C ARG A 77 16.71 16.74 -26.94
N LEU A 78 17.52 17.34 -27.79
CA LEU A 78 17.51 17.01 -29.22
C LEU A 78 18.16 15.64 -29.48
N THR A 79 17.52 14.84 -30.32
CA THR A 79 18.12 13.65 -30.93
C THR A 79 19.07 14.04 -32.04
N GLU A 80 19.90 13.10 -32.51
CA GLU A 80 20.75 13.29 -33.71
C GLU A 80 19.94 13.67 -34.96
N LYS A 81 18.65 13.33 -35.00
CA LYS A 81 17.72 13.67 -36.09
C LYS A 81 17.01 15.01 -35.90
N GLY A 82 17.40 15.81 -34.90
CA GLY A 82 16.81 17.12 -34.62
C GLY A 82 15.42 17.10 -33.95
N LYS A 83 14.87 15.92 -33.62
CA LYS A 83 13.61 15.81 -32.87
C LYS A 83 13.84 16.03 -31.38
N LEU A 84 12.87 16.66 -30.70
CA LEU A 84 12.90 16.82 -29.24
C LEU A 84 12.45 15.53 -28.56
N MET A 85 13.38 14.87 -27.89
CA MET A 85 13.18 13.61 -27.19
C MET A 85 12.49 13.83 -25.84
N CYS A 86 11.28 13.29 -25.70
CA CYS A 86 10.46 13.33 -24.49
C CYS A 86 10.08 11.88 -24.11
N ARG A 87 11.07 11.09 -23.69
CA ARG A 87 10.91 9.65 -23.47
C ARG A 87 11.08 9.24 -22.01
N LEU A 88 10.01 8.67 -21.46
CA LEU A 88 10.04 7.87 -20.26
C LEU A 88 9.71 6.42 -20.65
N VAL A 89 10.28 5.46 -19.94
CA VAL A 89 10.10 4.05 -20.23
C VAL A 89 9.86 3.28 -18.94
N GLU A 90 9.11 2.20 -19.03
CA GLU A 90 9.03 1.23 -17.94
C GLU A 90 10.34 0.46 -17.89
N HIS A 91 10.94 0.42 -16.70
CA HIS A 91 12.12 -0.36 -16.40
C HIS A 91 11.75 -1.47 -15.44
N HIS A 92 12.09 -2.70 -15.82
CA HIS A 92 11.72 -3.91 -15.11
C HIS A 92 12.91 -4.83 -14.93
N ASP A 93 12.81 -5.72 -13.94
CA ASP A 93 13.79 -6.77 -13.73
C ASP A 93 13.58 -7.89 -14.78
N HIS A 94 14.63 -8.23 -15.54
CA HIS A 94 14.58 -9.28 -16.55
C HIS A 94 14.38 -10.69 -15.95
N MET A 95 14.50 -10.87 -14.64
CA MET A 95 14.20 -12.15 -13.98
C MET A 95 12.76 -12.60 -14.20
N ALA A 96 11.81 -11.67 -14.38
CA ALA A 96 10.44 -12.03 -14.69
C ALA A 96 10.30 -12.65 -16.09
N ASP A 97 11.00 -12.09 -17.08
CA ASP A 97 11.04 -12.60 -18.46
C ASP A 97 11.76 -13.95 -18.54
N LEU A 98 12.81 -14.12 -17.73
CA LEU A 98 13.57 -15.37 -17.65
C LEU A 98 12.72 -16.56 -17.20
N VAL A 99 11.70 -16.35 -16.36
CA VAL A 99 10.76 -17.42 -15.98
C VAL A 99 9.99 -17.95 -17.19
N GLU A 100 9.52 -17.06 -18.08
CA GLU A 100 8.80 -17.47 -19.28
C GLU A 100 9.75 -18.18 -20.26
N ALA A 101 10.95 -17.64 -20.48
CA ALA A 101 11.97 -18.25 -21.33
C ALA A 101 12.38 -19.65 -20.83
N GLU A 102 12.59 -19.81 -19.52
CA GLU A 102 12.98 -21.07 -18.91
C GLU A 102 11.83 -22.10 -18.92
N PHE A 103 10.59 -21.65 -18.72
CA PHE A 103 9.41 -22.50 -18.90
C PHE A 103 9.34 -23.05 -20.34
N GLU A 104 9.50 -22.18 -21.35
CA GLU A 104 9.51 -22.62 -22.74
C GLU A 104 10.65 -23.60 -23.04
N ARG A 105 11.85 -23.30 -22.54
CA ARG A 105 13.03 -24.16 -22.71
C ARG A 105 12.77 -25.56 -22.13
N GLN A 106 12.24 -25.64 -20.91
CA GLN A 106 11.96 -26.91 -20.26
C GLN A 106 10.81 -27.67 -20.96
N CYS A 107 9.73 -27.00 -21.36
CA CYS A 107 8.68 -27.61 -22.17
C CYS A 107 9.22 -28.26 -23.45
N LYS A 108 10.08 -27.54 -24.18
CA LYS A 108 10.72 -28.04 -25.42
C LYS A 108 11.73 -29.17 -25.17
N ALA A 109 12.28 -29.29 -23.97
CA ALA A 109 13.22 -30.35 -23.61
C ALA A 109 12.53 -31.70 -23.28
N HIS A 110 11.23 -31.71 -22.98
CA HIS A 110 10.49 -32.93 -22.73
C HIS A 110 10.09 -33.62 -24.04
N SER A 111 10.16 -34.95 -24.08
CA SER A 111 9.72 -35.75 -25.24
C SER A 111 8.22 -35.63 -25.54
N LYS A 112 7.43 -35.27 -24.51
CA LYS A 112 6.00 -34.96 -24.60
C LYS A 112 5.73 -33.71 -23.76
N ILE A 113 5.13 -32.70 -24.40
CA ILE A 113 4.68 -31.49 -23.71
C ILE A 113 3.43 -31.83 -22.90
N VAL A 114 3.52 -31.66 -21.57
CA VAL A 114 2.42 -31.89 -20.62
C VAL A 114 1.82 -30.57 -20.12
N ALA A 115 2.60 -29.48 -20.19
CA ALA A 115 2.13 -28.15 -19.81
C ALA A 115 0.97 -27.68 -20.70
N ASP A 116 0.03 -26.99 -20.07
CA ASP A 116 -1.09 -26.33 -20.72
C ASP A 116 -1.05 -24.80 -20.49
N GLU A 117 -2.11 -24.16 -20.94
CA GLU A 117 -2.37 -22.73 -20.75
C GLU A 117 -2.37 -22.30 -19.26
N PHE A 118 -2.80 -23.16 -18.32
CA PHE A 118 -2.72 -22.88 -16.88
C PHE A 118 -1.28 -22.94 -16.37
N GLY A 119 -0.47 -23.87 -16.88
CA GLY A 119 0.96 -23.93 -16.61
C GLY A 119 1.67 -22.63 -16.99
N LYS A 120 1.40 -22.12 -18.20
CA LYS A 120 1.93 -20.82 -18.66
C LYS A 120 1.47 -19.66 -17.77
N ARG A 121 0.18 -19.60 -17.41
CA ARG A 121 -0.36 -18.54 -16.53
C ARG A 121 0.20 -18.61 -15.11
N PHE A 122 0.43 -19.82 -14.58
CA PHE A 122 1.09 -20.01 -13.29
C PHE A 122 2.52 -19.45 -13.32
N ALA A 123 3.31 -19.78 -14.34
CA ALA A 123 4.67 -19.25 -14.51
C ALA A 123 4.67 -17.72 -14.56
N LYS A 124 3.79 -17.13 -15.39
CA LYS A 124 3.63 -15.67 -15.49
C LYS A 124 3.21 -15.00 -14.17
N ARG A 125 2.36 -15.65 -13.37
CA ARG A 125 1.96 -15.14 -12.06
C ARG A 125 3.12 -15.18 -11.06
N ALA A 126 3.90 -16.26 -11.08
CA ALA A 126 5.01 -16.46 -10.16
C ALA A 126 6.25 -15.62 -10.52
N SER A 127 6.37 -15.15 -11.76
CA SER A 127 7.53 -14.39 -12.24
C SER A 127 7.76 -13.07 -11.47
N GLN A 128 6.71 -12.44 -10.99
CA GLN A 128 6.83 -11.24 -10.15
C GLN A 128 7.51 -11.51 -8.80
N MET A 129 7.49 -12.76 -8.31
CA MET A 129 8.08 -13.12 -7.02
C MET A 129 9.62 -13.19 -7.05
N VAL A 130 10.22 -13.25 -8.24
CA VAL A 130 11.68 -13.33 -8.42
C VAL A 130 12.31 -12.01 -8.86
N ALA A 131 11.50 -10.97 -9.10
CA ALA A 131 11.99 -9.63 -9.39
C ALA A 131 12.63 -9.02 -8.12
N ALA A 132 13.74 -8.31 -8.28
CA ALA A 132 14.39 -7.57 -7.19
C ALA A 132 13.68 -6.25 -6.87
N TYR A 133 12.90 -5.72 -7.81
CA TYR A 133 12.23 -4.43 -7.69
C TYR A 133 10.97 -4.39 -8.57
N ASP A 134 10.05 -3.49 -8.24
CA ASP A 134 8.82 -3.26 -8.99
C ASP A 134 9.10 -2.56 -10.33
N ASN A 135 8.30 -2.86 -11.35
CA ASN A 135 8.32 -2.15 -12.62
C ASN A 135 8.13 -0.64 -12.37
N THR A 136 9.09 0.14 -12.82
CA THR A 136 9.19 1.56 -12.46
C THR A 136 9.38 2.39 -13.71
N ILE A 137 8.60 3.46 -13.86
CA ILE A 137 8.85 4.46 -14.91
C ILE A 137 10.15 5.20 -14.58
N ILE A 138 11.09 5.22 -15.52
CA ILE A 138 12.34 5.99 -15.45
C ILE A 138 12.58 6.75 -16.75
N CYS A 139 13.57 7.64 -16.77
CA CYS A 139 13.97 8.30 -18.02
C CYS A 139 14.74 7.33 -18.94
N ASP A 140 14.65 7.57 -20.25
CA ASP A 140 15.29 6.74 -21.28
C ASP A 140 16.82 6.60 -21.08
N ASP A 141 17.47 7.63 -20.54
CA ASP A 141 18.90 7.59 -20.24
C ASP A 141 19.25 6.62 -19.11
N CYS A 142 18.45 6.59 -18.03
CA CYS A 142 18.65 5.63 -16.94
C CYS A 142 18.42 4.21 -17.45
N ASN A 143 17.39 4.02 -18.29
CA ASN A 143 17.12 2.72 -18.90
C ASN A 143 18.24 2.27 -19.85
N THR A 144 18.87 3.19 -20.56
CA THR A 144 20.04 2.89 -21.43
C THR A 144 21.32 2.67 -20.62
N ALA A 145 21.41 3.24 -19.42
CA ALA A 145 22.57 3.07 -18.55
C ALA A 145 22.72 1.65 -18.03
N ASP A 146 21.62 0.95 -17.72
CA ASP A 146 21.63 -0.46 -17.29
C ASP A 146 22.35 -1.39 -18.29
N PRO A 147 21.88 -1.57 -19.55
CA PRO A 147 22.55 -2.46 -20.49
C PRO A 147 23.98 -2.02 -20.85
N LYS A 148 24.30 -0.72 -20.77
CA LYS A 148 25.67 -0.23 -20.96
C LYS A 148 26.57 -0.63 -19.77
N ALA A 149 26.11 -0.47 -18.53
CA ALA A 149 26.83 -0.90 -17.34
C ALA A 149 27.03 -2.43 -17.33
N LYS A 150 26.01 -3.21 -17.72
CA LYS A 150 26.10 -4.67 -17.83
C LYS A 150 27.19 -5.12 -18.79
N ARG A 151 27.28 -4.50 -19.97
CA ARG A 151 28.34 -4.77 -20.96
C ARG A 151 29.72 -4.38 -20.45
N ASP A 152 29.83 -3.20 -19.82
CA ASP A 152 31.12 -2.69 -19.32
C ASP A 152 31.68 -3.54 -18.16
N VAL A 153 30.80 -4.11 -17.32
CA VAL A 153 31.18 -4.91 -16.14
C VAL A 153 31.25 -6.42 -16.43
N GLY A 154 30.51 -6.90 -17.43
CA GLY A 154 30.40 -8.33 -17.73
C GLY A 154 29.46 -9.08 -16.79
N THR A 155 28.31 -8.48 -16.47
CA THR A 155 27.29 -9.12 -15.62
C THR A 155 26.58 -10.26 -16.38
N HIS A 156 25.75 -11.03 -15.67
CA HIS A 156 24.80 -11.92 -16.34
C HIS A 156 23.84 -11.12 -17.24
N MET A 157 23.41 -11.69 -18.37
CA MET A 157 22.55 -10.98 -19.35
C MET A 157 21.16 -10.64 -18.79
N ASP A 158 20.61 -11.52 -17.95
CA ASP A 158 19.32 -11.35 -17.28
C ASP A 158 19.41 -10.61 -15.93
N PHE A 159 20.60 -10.12 -15.56
CA PHE A 159 20.70 -9.20 -14.43
C PHE A 159 20.15 -7.83 -14.86
N SER A 160 19.55 -7.10 -13.93
CA SER A 160 19.16 -5.70 -14.12
C SER A 160 19.45 -4.91 -12.85
N TYR A 161 20.00 -3.70 -13.00
CA TYR A 161 20.17 -2.77 -11.88
C TYR A 161 18.85 -2.07 -11.57
N SER A 162 18.41 -2.11 -10.31
CA SER A 162 17.25 -1.34 -9.83
C SER A 162 17.44 0.18 -10.01
N PRO A 163 16.37 1.00 -10.02
CA PRO A 163 16.49 2.46 -10.07
C PRO A 163 17.42 3.05 -9.00
N GLN A 164 17.40 2.48 -7.78
CA GLN A 164 18.26 2.89 -6.67
C GLN A 164 19.72 2.46 -6.84
N GLU A 165 20.00 1.43 -7.62
CA GLU A 165 21.36 1.04 -7.99
C GLU A 165 21.87 1.88 -9.16
N ILE A 166 21.02 2.12 -10.17
CA ILE A 166 21.30 3.03 -11.29
C ILE A 166 21.70 4.40 -10.76
N SER A 167 20.98 4.95 -9.78
CA SER A 167 21.27 6.27 -9.19
C SER A 167 22.69 6.40 -8.64
N GLN A 168 23.30 5.29 -8.21
CA GLN A 168 24.63 5.30 -7.61
C GLN A 168 25.73 5.41 -8.67
N PHE A 169 25.53 4.84 -9.87
CA PHE A 169 26.57 4.82 -10.91
C PHE A 169 26.30 5.76 -12.08
N VAL A 170 25.13 6.38 -12.21
CA VAL A 170 24.89 7.37 -13.26
C VAL A 170 25.32 8.77 -12.82
N LYS A 171 26.10 9.45 -13.66
CA LYS A 171 26.43 10.87 -13.50
C LYS A 171 25.46 11.68 -14.34
N ALA A 172 24.42 12.19 -13.70
CA ALA A 172 23.34 12.92 -14.34
C ALA A 172 23.70 14.37 -14.61
N ARG A 173 23.39 14.86 -15.81
CA ARG A 173 23.49 16.27 -16.19
C ARG A 173 22.25 16.68 -16.99
N PRO A 174 21.81 17.95 -16.94
CA PRO A 174 20.67 18.41 -17.72
C PRO A 174 20.90 18.26 -19.22
N ASN A 175 19.86 17.81 -19.93
CA ASN A 175 19.70 17.78 -21.37
C ASN A 175 20.79 16.96 -22.13
N VAL A 176 21.52 16.08 -21.44
CA VAL A 176 22.53 15.19 -22.02
C VAL A 176 22.38 13.75 -21.51
N PRO A 177 22.87 12.73 -22.26
CA PRO A 177 22.89 11.35 -21.80
C PRO A 177 23.75 11.14 -20.55
N HIS A 178 23.50 10.04 -19.83
CA HIS A 178 24.28 9.69 -18.64
C HIS A 178 25.70 9.19 -18.96
N GLU A 179 26.64 9.64 -18.15
CA GLU A 179 27.93 8.98 -17.97
C GLU A 179 27.81 7.89 -16.90
N ILE A 180 28.62 6.84 -17.01
CA ILE A 180 28.57 5.67 -16.14
C ILE A 180 29.85 5.56 -15.33
N ASP A 181 29.69 5.42 -14.01
CA ASP A 181 30.75 5.01 -13.10
C ASP A 181 30.87 3.48 -13.09
N ARG A 182 31.85 2.97 -13.85
CA ARG A 182 32.05 1.53 -14.04
C ARG A 182 32.42 0.81 -12.75
N GLU A 183 33.19 1.44 -11.87
CA GLU A 183 33.63 0.83 -10.63
C GLU A 183 32.48 0.70 -9.64
N GLN A 184 31.60 1.71 -9.58
CA GLN A 184 30.38 1.62 -8.76
C GLN A 184 29.43 0.54 -9.28
N ALA A 185 29.20 0.47 -10.60
CA ALA A 185 28.37 -0.59 -11.20
C ALA A 185 28.94 -1.98 -10.89
N LYS A 186 30.26 -2.16 -11.02
CA LYS A 186 30.93 -3.42 -10.69
C LYS A 186 30.77 -3.80 -9.23
N ARG A 187 30.88 -2.85 -8.30
CA ARG A 187 30.70 -3.12 -6.87
C ARG A 187 29.30 -3.64 -6.57
N ILE A 188 28.27 -2.98 -7.11
CA ILE A 188 26.88 -3.39 -6.94
C ILE A 188 26.65 -4.80 -7.48
N TRP A 189 27.16 -5.11 -8.68
CA TRP A 189 27.05 -6.47 -9.23
C TRP A 189 27.67 -7.52 -8.30
N LEU A 190 28.88 -7.27 -7.79
CA LEU A 190 29.56 -8.21 -6.90
C LEU A 190 28.81 -8.44 -5.58
N GLU A 191 28.21 -7.38 -5.03
CA GLU A 191 27.38 -7.46 -3.82
C GLU A 191 26.11 -8.28 -4.05
N GLN A 192 25.52 -8.20 -5.24
CA GLN A 192 24.25 -8.89 -5.56
C GLN A 192 24.42 -10.26 -6.22
N ALA A 193 25.64 -10.66 -6.60
CA ALA A 193 25.88 -11.85 -7.41
C ALA A 193 25.35 -13.14 -6.77
N GLU A 194 25.54 -13.32 -5.47
CA GLU A 194 25.04 -14.52 -4.76
C GLU A 194 23.51 -14.54 -4.67
N THR A 195 22.88 -13.39 -4.35
CA THR A 195 21.42 -13.26 -4.34
C THR A 195 20.84 -13.52 -5.75
N PHE A 196 21.49 -13.02 -6.80
CA PHE A 196 21.09 -13.27 -8.18
C PHE A 196 21.13 -14.77 -8.52
N LYS A 197 22.18 -15.49 -8.13
CA LYS A 197 22.26 -16.96 -8.30
C LYS A 197 21.13 -17.70 -7.60
N LEU A 198 20.77 -17.31 -6.37
CA LEU A 198 19.63 -17.90 -5.66
C LEU A 198 18.33 -17.68 -6.42
N ARG A 199 18.12 -16.48 -7.00
CA ARG A 199 16.95 -16.19 -7.82
C ARG A 199 16.90 -17.04 -9.09
N LEU A 200 18.03 -17.32 -9.75
CA LEU A 200 18.08 -18.26 -10.88
C LEU A 200 17.61 -19.67 -10.51
N VAL A 201 17.96 -20.17 -9.32
CA VAL A 201 17.49 -21.48 -8.82
C VAL A 201 15.96 -21.47 -8.67
N ILE A 202 15.39 -20.39 -8.13
CA ILE A 202 13.94 -20.24 -7.97
C ILE A 202 13.26 -20.19 -9.35
N VAL A 203 13.81 -19.44 -10.30
CA VAL A 203 13.32 -19.37 -11.69
C VAL A 203 13.23 -20.76 -12.31
N ALA A 204 14.33 -21.52 -12.27
CA ALA A 204 14.38 -22.87 -12.81
C ALA A 204 13.33 -23.80 -12.16
N ARG A 205 13.10 -23.63 -10.84
CA ARG A 205 12.11 -24.43 -10.11
C ARG A 205 10.67 -24.07 -10.46
N ILE A 206 10.34 -22.78 -10.55
CA ILE A 206 9.01 -22.30 -10.97
C ILE A 206 8.70 -22.82 -12.37
N ALA A 207 9.64 -22.64 -13.32
CA ALA A 207 9.52 -23.11 -14.69
C ALA A 207 9.31 -24.64 -14.75
N SER A 208 10.01 -25.41 -13.92
CA SER A 208 9.85 -26.87 -13.86
C SER A 208 8.48 -27.31 -13.35
N ILE A 209 7.97 -26.68 -12.29
CA ILE A 209 6.63 -26.96 -11.77
C ILE A 209 5.56 -26.65 -12.82
N ALA A 210 5.72 -25.53 -13.55
CA ALA A 210 4.84 -25.15 -14.66
C ALA A 210 4.93 -26.13 -15.84
N ALA A 211 6.14 -26.46 -16.29
CA ALA A 211 6.40 -27.33 -17.45
C ALA A 211 5.88 -28.76 -17.23
N THR A 212 5.85 -29.22 -15.98
CA THR A 212 5.36 -30.55 -15.58
C THR A 212 3.89 -30.56 -15.14
N ASN A 213 3.19 -29.42 -15.24
CA ASN A 213 1.79 -29.25 -14.81
C ASN A 213 1.51 -29.60 -13.32
N ASN A 214 2.53 -29.48 -12.47
CA ASN A 214 2.46 -29.80 -11.03
C ASN A 214 2.10 -28.59 -10.15
N HIS A 215 1.58 -27.51 -10.73
CA HIS A 215 1.40 -26.23 -10.04
C HIS A 215 0.17 -26.14 -9.13
N TRP A 216 -0.83 -27.00 -9.32
CA TRP A 216 -2.14 -26.98 -8.62
C TRP A 216 -2.92 -25.63 -8.70
N TYR A 217 -2.39 -24.60 -9.37
CA TYR A 217 -3.10 -23.35 -9.62
C TYR A 217 -4.40 -23.54 -10.42
N GLN A 218 -5.47 -22.89 -9.94
CA GLN A 218 -6.77 -22.82 -10.57
C GLN A 218 -7.22 -21.37 -10.67
N GLU A 219 -7.50 -20.90 -11.88
CA GLU A 219 -7.89 -19.52 -12.13
C GLU A 219 -9.41 -19.39 -12.26
N VAL A 220 -9.98 -18.35 -11.64
CA VAL A 220 -11.36 -17.93 -11.87
C VAL A 220 -11.41 -16.74 -12.84
N PRO A 221 -12.50 -16.61 -13.64
CA PRO A 221 -12.67 -15.47 -14.55
C PRO A 221 -12.50 -14.13 -13.83
N ARG A 222 -11.92 -13.13 -14.52
CA ARG A 222 -11.55 -11.84 -13.91
C ARG A 222 -12.70 -11.17 -13.17
N PHE A 223 -13.91 -11.21 -13.72
CA PHE A 223 -15.11 -10.61 -13.12
C PHE A 223 -15.60 -11.33 -11.85
N GLN A 224 -15.11 -12.54 -11.57
CA GLN A 224 -15.42 -13.29 -10.34
C GLN A 224 -14.35 -13.14 -9.27
N ARG A 225 -13.21 -12.50 -9.59
CA ARG A 225 -12.17 -12.24 -8.59
C ARG A 225 -12.66 -11.21 -7.59
N ALA A 226 -12.47 -11.50 -6.31
CA ALA A 226 -12.87 -10.61 -5.23
C ALA A 226 -12.35 -9.17 -5.44
N GLU A 227 -11.08 -9.03 -5.81
CA GLU A 227 -10.46 -7.73 -6.13
C GLU A 227 -11.24 -6.94 -7.20
N GLN A 228 -11.62 -7.59 -8.30
CA GLN A 228 -12.34 -6.92 -9.39
C GLN A 228 -13.78 -6.58 -8.98
N ILE A 229 -14.45 -7.46 -8.23
CA ILE A 229 -15.80 -7.21 -7.72
C ILE A 229 -15.81 -5.96 -6.83
N TYR A 230 -14.87 -5.88 -5.89
CA TYR A 230 -14.77 -4.73 -4.99
C TYR A 230 -14.32 -3.47 -5.73
N ALA A 231 -13.32 -3.55 -6.62
CA ALA A 231 -12.88 -2.40 -7.42
C ALA A 231 -14.00 -1.83 -8.30
N ASN A 232 -14.85 -2.69 -8.89
CA ASN A 232 -16.01 -2.27 -9.65
C ASN A 232 -17.04 -1.55 -8.77
N ALA A 233 -17.34 -2.11 -7.59
CA ALA A 233 -18.26 -1.49 -6.64
C ALA A 233 -17.74 -0.11 -6.17
N GLU A 234 -16.45 0.00 -5.86
CA GLU A 234 -15.81 1.25 -5.50
C GLU A 234 -15.82 2.28 -6.64
N ASN A 235 -15.50 1.87 -7.87
CA ASN A 235 -15.52 2.77 -9.02
C ASN A 235 -16.92 3.31 -9.30
N LEU A 236 -17.94 2.45 -9.19
CA LEU A 236 -19.34 2.87 -9.30
C LEU A 236 -19.70 3.85 -8.17
N ALA A 237 -19.33 3.52 -6.93
CA ALA A 237 -19.60 4.38 -5.79
C ALA A 237 -18.89 5.75 -5.90
N ARG A 238 -17.64 5.78 -6.40
CA ARG A 238 -16.90 7.03 -6.69
C ARG A 238 -17.57 7.84 -7.78
N HIS A 239 -18.05 7.20 -8.85
CA HIS A 239 -18.78 7.87 -9.92
C HIS A 239 -20.00 8.64 -9.39
N TYR A 240 -20.68 8.09 -8.38
CA TYR A 240 -21.81 8.73 -7.70
C TYR A 240 -21.43 9.52 -6.42
N GLY A 241 -20.14 9.66 -6.11
CA GLY A 241 -19.68 10.39 -4.92
C GLY A 241 -20.06 9.76 -3.57
N SER A 242 -20.43 8.47 -3.54
CA SER A 242 -20.95 7.79 -2.34
C SER A 242 -20.18 6.51 -1.98
N LEU A 243 -18.88 6.64 -1.75
CA LEU A 243 -18.05 5.50 -1.33
C LEU A 243 -18.51 4.87 0.00
N ALA A 244 -19.02 5.70 0.92
CA ALA A 244 -19.46 5.26 2.25
C ALA A 244 -20.70 4.33 2.19
N SER A 245 -21.58 4.51 1.21
CA SER A 245 -22.82 3.74 1.09
C SER A 245 -22.61 2.28 0.67
N LEU A 246 -21.42 1.88 0.19
CA LEU A 246 -21.16 0.48 -0.15
C LEU A 246 -21.42 -0.48 1.03
N TYR A 247 -21.15 -0.04 2.26
CA TYR A 247 -21.42 -0.83 3.45
C TYR A 247 -22.91 -0.85 3.83
N GLU A 248 -23.67 0.18 3.48
CA GLU A 248 -25.12 0.25 3.70
C GLU A 248 -25.87 -0.73 2.80
N LEU A 249 -25.36 -0.98 1.59
CA LEU A 249 -25.93 -1.96 0.64
C LEU A 249 -25.95 -3.40 1.17
N ALA A 250 -25.04 -3.74 2.08
CA ALA A 250 -25.01 -5.06 2.71
C ALA A 250 -26.11 -5.25 3.78
N GLY A 251 -26.84 -4.18 4.11
CA GLY A 251 -27.80 -4.14 5.21
C GLY A 251 -27.16 -4.29 6.59
N ASP A 252 -27.98 -4.12 7.63
CA ASP A 252 -27.57 -4.48 8.97
C ASP A 252 -27.35 -5.99 9.04
N LYS A 253 -26.09 -6.42 9.13
CA LYS A 253 -25.76 -7.79 9.53
C LYS A 253 -26.53 -8.06 10.81
N ARG A 254 -27.51 -8.98 10.81
CA ARG A 254 -28.28 -9.39 11.99
C ARG A 254 -27.32 -9.55 13.16
N ARG A 255 -27.27 -8.56 14.04
CA ARG A 255 -26.47 -8.65 15.26
C ARG A 255 -27.32 -9.49 16.20
N PRO A 256 -26.87 -10.69 16.63
CA PRO A 256 -27.54 -11.37 17.73
C PRO A 256 -27.66 -10.36 18.90
N PRO A 257 -28.73 -10.40 19.69
CA PRO A 257 -28.92 -9.47 20.81
C PRO A 257 -27.63 -9.43 21.62
N VAL A 258 -26.99 -8.26 21.59
CA VAL A 258 -25.70 -8.07 22.23
C VAL A 258 -25.99 -7.97 23.71
N ASP A 259 -25.67 -9.00 24.46
CA ASP A 259 -25.40 -8.84 25.88
C ASP A 259 -24.26 -7.81 25.99
N ALA A 260 -24.64 -6.56 26.28
CA ALA A 260 -23.74 -5.41 26.30
C ALA A 260 -22.61 -5.58 27.33
N SER A 261 -22.81 -6.47 28.31
CA SER A 261 -21.85 -6.82 29.36
C SER A 261 -20.98 -8.05 29.05
N ALA A 262 -21.14 -8.70 27.88
CA ALA A 262 -20.42 -9.93 27.55
C ALA A 262 -18.89 -9.80 27.58
N TRP A 263 -18.38 -8.59 27.29
CA TRP A 263 -16.94 -8.30 27.25
C TRP A 263 -16.25 -8.47 28.62
N ARG A 264 -16.99 -8.32 29.73
CA ARG A 264 -16.46 -8.46 31.11
C ARG A 264 -16.74 -9.81 31.76
N LYS A 265 -17.42 -10.72 31.05
CA LYS A 265 -17.69 -12.10 31.52
C LYS A 265 -16.57 -13.09 31.17
N THR A 266 -15.74 -12.75 30.19
CA THR A 266 -14.66 -13.63 29.72
C THR A 266 -13.39 -13.40 30.54
N ILE A 267 -12.88 -14.47 31.17
CA ILE A 267 -11.59 -14.43 31.86
C ILE A 267 -10.48 -14.83 30.91
N HIS A 268 -9.57 -13.91 30.62
CA HIS A 268 -8.39 -14.13 29.81
C HIS A 268 -7.26 -14.76 30.62
N GLN A 269 -6.84 -15.94 30.18
CA GLN A 269 -5.71 -16.67 30.76
C GLN A 269 -4.37 -16.12 30.25
N PRO A 270 -3.31 -16.15 31.07
CA PRO A 270 -1.97 -15.79 30.61
C PRO A 270 -1.49 -16.78 29.53
N PRO A 271 -0.68 -16.32 28.57
CA PRO A 271 -0.07 -17.22 27.60
C PRO A 271 0.90 -18.19 28.29
N ARG A 272 1.06 -19.40 27.73
CA ARG A 272 1.97 -20.42 28.26
C ARG A 272 3.45 -20.00 28.23
N ARG A 273 3.81 -19.06 27.35
CA ARG A 273 5.17 -18.51 27.22
C ARG A 273 5.12 -17.01 27.02
N ALA A 274 6.15 -16.31 27.48
CA ALA A 274 6.42 -14.92 27.13
C ALA A 274 7.07 -14.81 25.73
N PRO A 275 6.97 -13.66 25.04
CA PRO A 275 7.68 -13.43 23.79
C PRO A 275 9.20 -13.46 24.02
N GLN A 276 9.92 -14.13 23.13
CA GLN A 276 11.39 -14.21 23.13
C GLN A 276 12.00 -13.02 22.36
N SER A 277 13.33 -12.87 22.41
CA SER A 277 14.07 -11.83 21.67
C SER A 277 13.72 -11.82 20.17
N GLU A 278 13.67 -12.99 19.55
CA GLU A 278 13.40 -13.14 18.12
C GLU A 278 11.95 -12.76 17.78
N ASP A 279 11.01 -13.06 18.70
CA ASP A 279 9.62 -12.63 18.58
C ASP A 279 9.53 -11.10 18.59
N LEU A 280 10.28 -10.43 19.50
CA LEU A 280 10.30 -8.97 19.58
C LEU A 280 10.93 -8.32 18.34
N ASP A 281 12.02 -8.89 17.83
CA ASP A 281 12.68 -8.40 16.61
C ASP A 281 11.76 -8.52 15.39
N TYR A 282 11.05 -9.64 15.26
CA TYR A 282 10.07 -9.84 14.21
C TYR A 282 8.89 -8.85 14.32
N ILE A 283 8.42 -8.57 15.54
CA ILE A 283 7.35 -7.58 15.77
C ILE A 283 7.82 -6.17 15.42
N ALA A 284 9.02 -5.80 15.87
CA ALA A 284 9.63 -4.49 15.64
C ALA A 284 9.89 -4.19 14.16
N LYS A 285 10.28 -5.20 13.37
CA LYS A 285 10.72 -5.02 11.98
C LYS A 285 9.66 -5.41 10.95
N VAL A 286 8.77 -6.35 11.27
CA VAL A 286 7.89 -6.99 10.30
C VAL A 286 6.42 -6.84 10.67
N SER A 287 5.95 -7.50 11.73
CA SER A 287 4.49 -7.64 11.94
C SER A 287 3.81 -6.45 12.58
N SER A 288 4.55 -5.57 13.25
CA SER A 288 3.99 -4.39 13.92
C SER A 288 4.90 -3.17 13.85
N ALA A 289 5.77 -3.07 12.84
CA ALA A 289 6.80 -2.03 12.72
C ALA A 289 6.23 -0.62 12.90
N THR A 290 5.11 -0.32 12.25
CA THR A 290 4.43 0.99 12.33
C THR A 290 3.92 1.33 13.72
N SER A 291 3.39 0.35 14.47
CA SER A 291 2.94 0.58 15.85
C SER A 291 4.13 0.62 16.81
N TRP A 292 5.14 -0.22 16.56
CA TRP A 292 6.33 -0.31 17.38
C TRP A 292 7.17 0.98 17.35
N SER A 293 7.31 1.62 16.20
CA SER A 293 8.11 2.85 16.05
C SER A 293 7.44 4.12 16.61
N LYS A 294 6.12 4.09 16.82
CA LYS A 294 5.35 5.24 17.32
C LYS A 294 5.58 5.60 18.79
N VAL A 295 6.19 4.70 19.56
CA VAL A 295 6.45 4.91 20.99
C VAL A 295 7.88 4.52 21.36
N GLU A 296 8.47 5.28 22.26
CA GLU A 296 9.80 5.03 22.79
C GLU A 296 9.87 3.74 23.62
N GLN A 297 11.08 3.25 23.90
CA GLN A 297 11.26 2.02 24.69
C GLN A 297 10.77 2.14 26.14
N THR A 298 10.83 3.36 26.68
CA THR A 298 10.37 3.71 28.04
C THR A 298 8.86 3.88 28.14
N TRP A 299 8.14 3.82 27.01
CA TRP A 299 6.70 4.05 27.00
C TRP A 299 5.95 3.05 27.88
N GLN A 300 5.01 3.59 28.64
CA GLN A 300 4.03 2.85 29.41
C GLN A 300 2.64 3.31 29.04
N CYS A 301 1.70 2.37 28.92
CA CYS A 301 0.31 2.72 28.67
C CYS A 301 -0.23 3.56 29.84
N PRO A 302 -0.82 4.75 29.59
CA PRO A 302 -1.28 5.63 30.66
C PRO A 302 -2.44 5.04 31.46
N CYS A 303 -3.21 4.13 30.87
CA CYS A 303 -4.33 3.45 31.54
C CYS A 303 -3.86 2.27 32.38
N CYS A 304 -3.17 1.28 31.79
CA CYS A 304 -2.86 0.02 32.47
C CYS A 304 -1.41 -0.13 32.95
N ARG A 305 -0.58 0.90 32.73
CA ARG A 305 0.84 0.99 33.10
C ARG A 305 1.73 -0.13 32.53
N ARG A 306 1.24 -0.92 31.58
CA ARG A 306 2.08 -1.89 30.86
C ARG A 306 3.13 -1.17 30.05
N THR A 307 4.37 -1.64 30.16
CA THR A 307 5.46 -1.24 29.29
C THR A 307 5.17 -1.65 27.86
N LYS A 308 5.96 -1.12 26.93
CA LYS A 308 5.99 -1.57 25.54
C LYS A 308 6.10 -3.10 25.43
N PHE A 309 7.03 -3.71 26.16
CA PHE A 309 7.20 -5.17 26.21
C PHE A 309 5.97 -5.90 26.79
N HIS A 310 5.46 -5.47 27.95
CA HIS A 310 4.29 -6.11 28.58
C HIS A 310 3.02 -6.04 27.72
N SER A 311 2.94 -5.08 26.80
CA SER A 311 1.79 -4.90 25.90
C SER A 311 1.83 -5.82 24.67
N VAL A 312 2.95 -6.51 24.42
CA VAL A 312 3.07 -7.54 23.37
C VAL A 312 2.23 -8.74 23.78
N ARG A 313 1.23 -9.14 23.00
CA ARG A 313 0.38 -10.29 23.33
C ARG A 313 0.06 -11.18 22.14
N LEU A 314 -0.43 -12.39 22.40
CA LEU A 314 -0.93 -13.27 21.34
C LEU A 314 -2.25 -12.74 20.77
N SER A 315 -2.35 -12.80 19.45
CA SER A 315 -3.60 -12.67 18.69
C SER A 315 -4.39 -13.98 18.70
N ASN A 316 -5.65 -13.94 18.25
CA ASN A 316 -6.50 -15.13 18.10
C ASN A 316 -5.91 -16.17 17.10
N LYS A 317 -4.91 -15.78 16.31
CA LYS A 317 -4.16 -16.66 15.40
C LYS A 317 -2.84 -17.16 16.01
N ASN A 318 -2.66 -17.07 17.34
CA ASN A 318 -1.45 -17.45 18.08
C ASN A 318 -0.16 -16.78 17.59
N LYS A 319 -0.25 -15.54 17.08
CA LYS A 319 0.92 -14.71 16.72
C LYS A 319 1.08 -13.56 17.69
N TRP A 320 2.31 -13.30 18.13
CA TRP A 320 2.64 -12.12 18.93
C TRP A 320 2.42 -10.84 18.13
N VAL A 321 1.78 -9.86 18.75
CA VAL A 321 1.50 -8.56 18.15
C VAL A 321 1.71 -7.44 19.16
N PHE A 322 2.09 -6.27 18.65
CA PHE A 322 2.13 -5.02 19.42
C PHE A 322 1.32 -3.96 18.68
N ASN A 323 0.09 -3.72 19.14
CA ASN A 323 -0.76 -2.68 18.57
C ASN A 323 -1.04 -1.61 19.63
N ILE A 324 -0.97 -0.36 19.19
CA ILE A 324 -1.35 0.82 19.95
C ILE A 324 -2.31 1.65 19.12
N PHE A 325 -3.19 2.37 19.80
CA PHE A 325 -4.20 3.22 19.19
C PHE A 325 -4.19 4.59 19.85
N THR A 326 -4.75 5.58 19.16
CA THR A 326 -4.85 6.96 19.65
C THR A 326 -6.32 7.40 19.72
N PRO A 327 -7.14 6.76 20.59
CA PRO A 327 -8.53 7.19 20.80
C PRO A 327 -8.60 8.60 21.40
N SER A 328 -9.70 9.29 21.09
CA SER A 328 -10.07 10.57 21.70
C SER A 328 -10.85 10.30 22.98
N PHE A 329 -10.23 10.55 24.14
CA PHE A 329 -10.83 10.43 25.46
C PHE A 329 -11.52 11.72 25.90
N TYR A 330 -12.41 11.64 26.87
CA TYR A 330 -13.08 12.79 27.49
C TYR A 330 -12.06 13.76 28.11
N GLY A 331 -12.16 15.03 27.74
CA GLY A 331 -11.27 16.10 28.19
C GLY A 331 -11.99 17.44 28.14
N PRO A 332 -12.84 17.77 29.13
CA PRO A 332 -13.74 18.93 29.05
C PRO A 332 -13.00 20.28 28.97
N THR A 333 -11.73 20.31 29.39
CA THR A 333 -10.86 21.50 29.30
C THR A 333 -10.14 21.62 27.94
N GLU A 334 -10.23 20.61 27.08
CA GLU A 334 -9.60 20.60 25.75
C GLU A 334 -10.48 21.31 24.72
N ARG A 335 -9.88 21.84 23.65
CA ARG A 335 -10.56 22.63 22.61
C ARG A 335 -11.83 21.97 22.03
N TYR A 336 -11.84 20.65 21.94
CA TYR A 336 -12.97 19.87 21.39
C TYR A 336 -13.64 18.99 22.45
N GLY A 337 -13.45 19.29 23.74
CA GLY A 337 -13.95 18.47 24.85
C GLY A 337 -13.33 17.07 24.93
N THR A 338 -12.29 16.80 24.13
CA THR A 338 -11.62 15.50 24.04
C THR A 338 -10.11 15.64 23.88
N LYS A 339 -9.37 14.63 24.35
CA LYS A 339 -7.92 14.52 24.25
C LYS A 339 -7.52 13.22 23.56
N ASN A 340 -6.63 13.30 22.59
CA ASN A 340 -6.04 12.13 21.95
C ASN A 340 -4.94 11.54 22.86
N VAL A 341 -5.05 10.25 23.20
CA VAL A 341 -4.09 9.57 24.07
C VAL A 341 -3.65 8.26 23.46
N VAL A 342 -2.34 8.03 23.38
CA VAL A 342 -1.78 6.77 22.87
C VAL A 342 -1.87 5.68 23.94
N VAL A 343 -2.61 4.62 23.66
CA VAL A 343 -2.87 3.51 24.59
C VAL A 343 -2.62 2.15 23.93
N CYS A 344 -2.41 1.10 24.74
CA CYS A 344 -2.32 -0.26 24.22
C CYS A 344 -3.65 -0.72 23.60
N GLN A 345 -3.59 -1.70 22.69
CA GLN A 345 -4.76 -2.31 22.06
C GLN A 345 -5.87 -2.67 23.05
N ASP A 346 -5.51 -3.26 24.18
CA ASP A 346 -6.48 -3.78 25.13
C ASP A 346 -7.21 -2.65 25.87
N CYS A 347 -6.51 -1.57 26.24
CA CYS A 347 -7.15 -0.39 26.82
C CYS A 347 -8.06 0.31 25.80
N SER A 348 -7.65 0.38 24.52
CA SER A 348 -8.51 0.92 23.47
C SER A 348 -9.78 0.09 23.30
N SER A 349 -9.65 -1.24 23.25
CA SER A 349 -10.81 -2.14 23.12
C SER A 349 -11.72 -2.07 24.34
N LEU A 350 -11.15 -1.97 25.54
CA LEU A 350 -11.91 -1.84 26.79
C LEU A 350 -12.68 -0.52 26.86
N ALA A 351 -12.04 0.61 26.52
CA ALA A 351 -12.71 1.91 26.47
C ALA A 351 -13.90 1.89 25.51
N THR A 352 -13.73 1.26 24.34
CA THR A 352 -14.81 1.05 23.38
C THR A 352 -15.94 0.20 23.97
N ALA A 353 -15.63 -0.90 24.66
CA ALA A 353 -16.62 -1.81 25.22
C ALA A 353 -17.45 -1.14 26.33
N ILE A 354 -16.79 -0.49 27.29
CA ILE A 354 -17.45 0.21 28.42
C ILE A 354 -18.33 1.35 27.91
N GLY A 355 -17.79 2.22 27.04
CA GLY A 355 -18.57 3.34 26.51
C GLY A 355 -19.75 2.87 25.66
N ARG A 356 -19.60 1.76 24.94
CA ARG A 356 -20.70 1.14 24.19
C ARG A 356 -21.79 0.58 25.09
N GLU A 357 -21.42 -0.08 26.20
CA GLU A 357 -22.39 -0.57 27.18
C GLU A 357 -23.23 0.57 27.74
N ALA A 358 -22.60 1.68 28.13
CA ALA A 358 -23.30 2.87 28.63
C ALA A 358 -24.22 3.50 27.57
N CYS A 359 -23.78 3.62 26.30
CA CYS A 359 -24.64 4.11 25.22
C CYS A 359 -25.84 3.20 24.97
N LEU A 360 -25.64 1.88 24.97
CA LEU A 360 -26.73 0.91 24.77
C LEU A 360 -27.76 0.93 25.91
N ALA A 361 -27.31 1.16 27.15
CA ALA A 361 -28.21 1.33 28.30
C ALA A 361 -29.14 2.56 28.15
N LEU A 362 -28.72 3.56 27.38
CA LEU A 362 -29.51 4.74 27.02
C LEU A 362 -30.28 4.61 25.69
N GLY A 363 -30.24 3.44 25.04
CA GLY A 363 -30.87 3.23 23.73
C GLY A 363 -30.14 3.91 22.57
N ILE A 364 -28.91 4.38 22.76
CA ILE A 364 -28.09 5.03 21.72
C ILE A 364 -27.37 3.96 20.90
N THR A 365 -27.76 3.79 19.62
CA THR A 365 -27.23 2.74 18.74
C THR A 365 -26.27 3.23 17.65
N ASN A 366 -26.25 4.54 17.36
CA ASN A 366 -25.54 5.11 16.20
C ASN A 366 -24.19 5.76 16.56
N GLU A 367 -23.76 5.67 17.81
CA GLU A 367 -22.47 6.19 18.25
C GLU A 367 -21.32 5.29 17.78
N SER A 368 -20.16 5.88 17.50
CA SER A 368 -18.97 5.14 17.04
C SER A 368 -17.69 5.51 17.82
N ALA A 369 -17.65 6.69 18.44
CA ALA A 369 -16.49 7.20 19.18
C ALA A 369 -16.67 7.06 20.70
N TYR A 370 -16.88 5.84 21.18
CA TYR A 370 -17.24 5.57 22.58
C TYR A 370 -16.21 6.02 23.63
N ALA A 371 -14.92 6.04 23.28
CA ALA A 371 -13.86 6.46 24.21
C ALA A 371 -13.99 7.94 24.65
N LYS A 372 -14.69 8.78 23.88
CA LYS A 372 -14.87 10.22 24.16
C LYS A 372 -15.62 10.51 25.45
N PHE A 373 -16.27 9.51 26.02
CA PHE A 373 -16.98 9.63 27.30
C PHE A 373 -16.12 9.22 28.49
N LEU A 374 -14.97 8.57 28.29
CA LEU A 374 -14.12 8.07 29.38
C LEU A 374 -12.90 8.94 29.58
N LYS A 375 -12.40 9.01 30.81
CA LYS A 375 -11.04 9.48 31.09
C LYS A 375 -10.06 8.30 31.17
N PRO A 376 -8.79 8.46 30.78
CA PRO A 376 -7.78 7.41 30.93
C PRO A 376 -7.63 6.90 32.37
N GLU A 377 -7.79 7.78 33.36
CA GLU A 377 -7.66 7.47 34.79
C GLU A 377 -8.85 6.62 35.29
N GLU A 378 -10.05 6.87 34.78
CA GLU A 378 -11.24 6.07 35.09
C GLU A 378 -11.07 4.64 34.57
N LEU A 379 -10.53 4.51 33.35
CA LEU A 379 -10.22 3.19 32.78
C LEU A 379 -9.17 2.44 33.61
N ALA A 380 -8.18 3.16 34.17
CA ALA A 380 -7.14 2.57 35.01
C ALA A 380 -7.69 1.89 36.27
N MET A 381 -8.80 2.38 36.82
CA MET A 381 -9.43 1.83 38.02
C MET A 381 -10.08 0.46 37.79
N VAL A 382 -10.52 0.20 36.56
CA VAL A 382 -11.28 -0.99 36.16
C VAL A 382 -10.38 -2.09 35.58
N VAL A 383 -9.23 -1.73 35.03
CA VAL A 383 -8.33 -2.66 34.34
C VAL A 383 -7.57 -3.56 35.32
N LEU A 384 -7.76 -4.88 35.21
CA LEU A 384 -6.87 -5.87 35.81
C LEU A 384 -5.73 -6.21 34.84
N SER A 385 -4.69 -5.37 34.90
CA SER A 385 -3.53 -5.40 34.01
C SER A 385 -2.59 -6.57 34.30
N HIS A 386 -2.20 -7.33 33.27
CA HIS A 386 -1.14 -8.34 33.35
C HIS A 386 -0.34 -8.36 32.05
N PRO A 387 0.96 -8.72 32.10
CA PRO A 387 1.78 -8.87 30.91
C PRO A 387 1.21 -9.86 29.90
N HIS A 388 1.36 -9.56 28.61
CA HIS A 388 1.20 -10.48 27.50
C HIS A 388 -0.19 -11.10 27.30
N ARG A 389 -1.20 -10.58 28.00
CA ARG A 389 -2.59 -11.01 27.85
C ARG A 389 -3.53 -9.83 27.66
N GLN A 390 -4.73 -10.13 27.17
CA GLN A 390 -5.83 -9.17 27.16
C GLN A 390 -6.23 -8.83 28.61
N HIS A 391 -6.73 -7.61 28.82
CA HIS A 391 -7.15 -7.15 30.15
C HIS A 391 -8.35 -7.95 30.66
N ASN A 392 -8.24 -8.40 31.91
CA ASN A 392 -9.42 -8.75 32.70
C ASN A 392 -9.94 -7.48 33.38
N VAL A 393 -11.10 -7.57 34.00
CA VAL A 393 -11.91 -6.43 34.41
C VAL A 393 -12.35 -6.65 35.85
N ASP A 394 -12.29 -5.60 36.66
CA ASP A 394 -12.98 -5.54 37.95
C ASP A 394 -14.44 -5.19 37.70
N ASN A 395 -15.35 -6.17 37.85
CA ASN A 395 -16.74 -6.02 37.43
C ASN A 395 -17.51 -5.03 38.32
N ASP A 396 -17.22 -4.96 39.61
CA ASP A 396 -17.91 -4.05 40.53
C ASP A 396 -17.57 -2.59 40.16
N ARG A 397 -16.28 -2.31 39.91
CA ARG A 397 -15.84 -0.99 39.43
C ARG A 397 -16.30 -0.69 38.02
N ALA A 398 -16.43 -1.70 37.16
CA ALA A 398 -16.96 -1.53 35.82
C ALA A 398 -18.43 -1.10 35.87
N ASP A 399 -19.24 -1.67 36.77
CA ASP A 399 -20.64 -1.28 36.96
C ASP A 399 -20.77 0.16 37.45
N GLU A 400 -19.97 0.56 38.45
CA GLU A 400 -19.91 1.95 38.92
C GLU A 400 -19.52 2.92 37.78
N LEU A 401 -18.51 2.56 36.98
CA LEU A 401 -18.06 3.37 35.86
C LEU A 401 -19.14 3.48 34.78
N VAL A 402 -19.82 2.38 34.42
CA VAL A 402 -20.91 2.41 33.44
C VAL A 402 -22.03 3.36 33.90
N MET A 403 -22.42 3.32 35.17
CA MET A 403 -23.43 4.24 35.72
C MET A 403 -23.00 5.70 35.63
N LEU A 404 -21.73 6.00 35.96
CA LEU A 404 -21.17 7.34 35.83
C LEU A 404 -21.12 7.82 34.36
N LEU A 405 -20.84 6.93 33.42
CA LEU A 405 -20.88 7.26 32.00
C LEU A 405 -22.30 7.51 31.49
N ILE A 406 -23.29 6.75 31.96
CA ILE A 406 -24.71 6.98 31.63
C ILE A 406 -25.11 8.40 32.03
N GLU A 407 -24.77 8.84 33.26
CA GLU A 407 -25.06 10.19 33.72
C GLU A 407 -24.33 11.26 32.88
N ARG A 408 -23.04 11.04 32.60
CA ARG A 408 -22.23 11.94 31.76
C ARG A 408 -22.79 12.08 30.34
N ILE A 409 -23.21 10.98 29.72
CA ILE A 409 -23.78 10.99 28.37
C ILE A 409 -25.09 11.77 28.35
N ASN A 410 -25.97 11.58 29.35
CA ASN A 410 -27.21 12.35 29.48
C ASN A 410 -26.96 13.85 29.62
N GLN A 411 -25.91 14.27 30.33
CA GLN A 411 -25.54 15.68 30.47
C GLN A 411 -24.99 16.28 29.16
N LEU A 412 -24.21 15.51 28.40
CA LEU A 412 -23.60 15.94 27.13
C LEU A 412 -24.56 15.87 25.94
N SER A 413 -25.65 15.13 26.07
CA SER A 413 -26.66 14.92 25.03
C SER A 413 -28.03 14.75 25.67
N PRO A 414 -28.63 15.85 26.20
CA PRO A 414 -29.93 15.78 26.84
C PRO A 414 -30.96 15.26 25.83
N PRO A 415 -31.92 14.40 26.26
CA PRO A 415 -32.98 13.95 25.38
C PRO A 415 -33.68 15.17 24.80
N LYS A 416 -33.89 15.19 23.47
CA LYS A 416 -34.71 16.22 22.84
C LYS A 416 -36.06 16.20 23.57
N SER A 417 -36.41 17.31 24.23
CA SER A 417 -37.73 17.49 24.81
C SER A 417 -38.74 17.18 23.72
N VAL A 418 -39.55 16.14 23.91
CA VAL A 418 -40.73 15.90 23.09
C VAL A 418 -41.60 17.13 23.30
N GLY A 419 -41.67 17.97 22.26
CA GLY A 419 -42.60 19.08 22.24
C GLY A 419 -44.00 18.51 22.41
N VAL A 420 -44.61 18.84 23.55
CA VAL A 420 -46.05 18.76 23.70
C VAL A 420 -46.58 20.03 23.04
N ASP A 421 -47.05 19.89 21.80
CA ASP A 421 -48.10 20.73 21.23
C ASP A 421 -49.35 19.85 21.09
#